data_AF-A0A933GT71-F1
#
_entry.id   AF-A0A933GT71-F1
#
_cell.length_a   1.000
_cell.length_b   1.000
_cell.length_c   1.000
_cell.angle_alpha   90.00
_cell.angle_beta   90.00
_cell.angle_gamma   90.00
#
_symmetry.space_group_name_H-M   'P 1'
#
loop_
_entity.id
_entity.type
_entity.pdbx_description
1 polymer ?
#
loop_
_entity_poly.entity_id
_entity_poly.type
_entity_poly.pdbx_seq_one_letter_code
_entity_poly.pdbx_strand_id
1 'polypeptide(L)'
;MSSSRVRRAAFVLSVACWWPAWAVLAQQSAPATDDPVEPVSFSLAALLMEAPPEAKPQAPLLRQAIATFQSRLQAEQNVKQIQAETDSVKTKVAAVNSELEVLAQQRQRLEQDVVGLESQQRARLEALRQELEARMARELDAARQAMRGQYEKDVTRRIQQFEARQQETIGQALEQEIDAQERELAQLSQELDVQTQELNAHLSRLEISPDVSRTLGRSTAEALTKRRADLVARRRKIIAERDARVAALRVEFTEQLKRNYELDQRRRLTLNEASIRQAMAELLTNTRRDQAGQIDHARKMFSDVRNRYGELAQVQASLNARTEALSKELSAAQQRVVSLQTEQDTVIARLEGSFQQPNAVASETFAWFDEVTGHLPQELAGEFERLKVRVVVSAEQMQRMEERSRVLRERQQALQLAHEMEARQQAALLKQQREQEAKARKADELLAKANQWAERQRYDEALRLIAQAQELNPPQVSRVTIAREQIVSAKERADHQVRTDQLEQLFAKAMQVFQQGKYEESIGLFEQVIAQEAALDPSSVRLVDSTNP
;
A
#
# COMPACT_ATOMS: atom_id res chain seq x y z
N MET A 1 54.25 -1.71 47.67
CA MET A 1 53.05 -2.22 48.37
C MET A 1 51.85 -1.42 47.89
N SER A 2 51.14 -1.91 46.88
CA SER A 2 49.93 -1.31 46.33
C SER A 2 49.04 -2.45 45.85
N SER A 3 47.99 -2.79 46.60
CA SER A 3 47.04 -3.82 46.19
C SER A 3 45.93 -3.18 45.36
N SER A 4 46.11 -3.18 44.04
CA SER A 4 45.03 -3.00 43.08
C SER A 4 44.21 -4.29 43.02
N ARG A 5 43.03 -4.28 43.66
CA ARG A 5 42.04 -5.36 43.48
C ARG A 5 41.42 -5.23 42.10
N VAL A 6 41.79 -6.17 41.24
CA VAL A 6 41.28 -6.39 39.90
C VAL A 6 39.81 -6.83 39.98
N ARG A 7 39.05 -6.24 39.06
CA ARG A 7 37.64 -6.45 38.74
C ARG A 7 37.31 -7.93 38.55
N ARG A 8 36.27 -8.41 39.22
CA ARG A 8 35.42 -9.51 38.75
C ARG A 8 34.00 -8.96 38.62
N ALA A 9 33.73 -8.30 37.50
CA ALA A 9 32.37 -8.06 37.05
C ALA A 9 31.89 -9.35 36.40
N ALA A 10 31.18 -10.17 37.17
CA ALA A 10 30.42 -11.30 36.65
C ALA A 10 29.21 -10.72 35.90
N PHE A 11 29.34 -10.52 34.60
CA PHE A 11 28.22 -10.22 33.72
C PHE A 11 27.55 -11.56 33.38
N VAL A 12 26.72 -12.05 34.31
CA VAL A 12 25.80 -13.17 34.06
C VAL A 12 24.65 -12.61 33.25
N LEU A 13 24.78 -12.65 31.93
CA LEU A 13 23.66 -12.42 31.01
C LEU A 13 22.77 -13.65 31.04
N SER A 14 21.76 -13.57 31.90
CA SER A 14 20.55 -14.40 31.85
C SER A 14 19.78 -14.07 30.57
N VAL A 15 20.10 -14.76 29.47
CA VAL A 15 19.23 -14.89 28.30
C VAL A 15 18.79 -16.36 28.24
N ALA A 16 18.03 -16.75 29.27
CA ALA A 16 17.36 -18.04 29.35
C ALA A 16 15.88 -17.78 29.62
N CYS A 17 15.22 -17.25 28.59
CA CYS A 17 13.77 -17.22 28.41
C CYS A 17 13.57 -16.51 27.08
N TRP A 18 13.54 -17.26 25.98
CA TRP A 18 12.83 -16.97 24.73
C TRP A 18 13.19 -18.10 23.76
N TRP A 19 12.57 -19.25 24.01
CA TRP A 19 12.36 -20.29 23.03
C TRP A 19 10.86 -20.57 22.97
N PRO A 20 10.38 -20.98 21.80
CA PRO A 20 9.39 -20.21 21.08
C PRO A 20 7.98 -20.71 21.33
N ALA A 21 7.02 -19.79 21.21
CA ALA A 21 5.59 -20.06 21.14
C ALA A 21 5.20 -20.78 19.83
N TRP A 22 5.83 -21.92 19.54
CA TRP A 22 5.57 -22.80 18.39
C TRP A 22 5.14 -24.20 18.84
N ALA A 23 4.38 -24.26 19.93
CA ALA A 23 3.77 -25.49 20.42
C ALA A 23 2.32 -25.24 20.88
N VAL A 24 1.51 -24.63 19.99
CA VAL A 24 0.05 -24.87 19.96
C VAL A 24 -0.34 -24.98 18.49
N LEU A 25 0.12 -26.07 17.88
CA LEU A 25 -0.40 -26.57 16.61
C LEU A 25 -0.83 -28.02 16.86
N ALA A 26 -1.80 -28.15 17.75
CA ALA A 26 -2.61 -29.33 17.90
C ALA A 26 -4.05 -28.84 18.08
N GLN A 27 -4.80 -28.92 17.00
CA GLN A 27 -6.13 -29.51 17.08
C GLN A 27 -7.15 -28.72 17.91
N GLN A 28 -7.64 -27.64 17.34
CA GLN A 28 -9.04 -27.23 17.48
C GLN A 28 -9.40 -26.32 16.30
N SER A 29 -9.53 -26.96 15.13
CA SER A 29 -10.60 -26.62 14.21
C SER A 29 -11.92 -26.85 14.96
N ALA A 30 -12.29 -25.92 15.83
CA ALA A 30 -13.65 -25.81 16.30
C ALA A 30 -14.48 -25.32 15.09
N PRO A 31 -15.65 -25.91 14.85
CA PRO A 31 -16.41 -25.61 13.66
C PRO A 31 -16.75 -24.12 13.70
N ALA A 32 -16.58 -23.44 12.56
CA ALA A 32 -17.52 -22.39 12.24
C ALA A 32 -18.90 -22.97 12.53
N THR A 33 -19.70 -22.30 13.35
CA THR A 33 -21.12 -22.54 13.39
C THR A 33 -21.61 -22.35 11.96
N ASP A 34 -21.60 -23.45 11.22
CA ASP A 34 -22.43 -23.71 10.06
C ASP A 34 -23.84 -23.48 10.60
N ASP A 35 -24.32 -22.24 10.52
CA ASP A 35 -25.72 -22.06 10.18
C ASP A 35 -25.78 -22.51 8.72
N PRO A 36 -26.28 -23.72 8.42
CA PRO A 36 -26.52 -24.09 7.05
C PRO A 36 -27.42 -22.99 6.49
N VAL A 37 -27.00 -22.39 5.37
CA VAL A 37 -27.94 -21.68 4.49
C VAL A 37 -29.04 -22.69 4.24
N GLU A 38 -30.18 -22.52 4.92
CA GLU A 38 -31.24 -23.51 4.92
C GLU A 38 -31.57 -23.79 3.45
N PRO A 39 -31.51 -25.08 3.02
CA PRO A 39 -31.97 -25.41 1.69
C PRO A 39 -33.40 -24.91 1.60
N VAL A 40 -33.69 -24.19 0.51
CA VAL A 40 -35.01 -23.66 0.13
C VAL A 40 -36.09 -24.48 0.81
N SER A 41 -36.75 -23.89 1.81
CA SER A 41 -37.71 -24.58 2.65
C SER A 41 -38.67 -25.39 1.77
N PHE A 42 -39.04 -26.59 2.21
CA PHE A 42 -39.91 -27.49 1.45
C PHE A 42 -41.22 -26.79 1.02
N SER A 43 -41.66 -25.76 1.77
CA SER A 43 -42.79 -24.89 1.42
C SER A 43 -42.52 -24.01 0.20
N LEU A 44 -41.34 -23.40 0.06
CA LEU A 44 -41.00 -22.49 -1.04
C LEU A 44 -40.85 -23.25 -2.37
N ALA A 45 -40.34 -24.48 -2.33
CA ALA A 45 -40.30 -25.38 -3.49
C ALA A 45 -41.70 -25.82 -3.94
N ALA A 46 -42.61 -26.10 -2.99
CA ALA A 46 -44.00 -26.45 -3.27
C ALA A 46 -44.80 -25.26 -3.84
N LEU A 47 -44.66 -24.07 -3.24
CA LEU A 47 -45.28 -22.81 -3.70
C LEU A 47 -44.85 -22.40 -5.11
N LEU A 48 -43.60 -22.67 -5.48
CA LEU A 48 -43.10 -22.44 -6.83
C LEU A 48 -43.56 -23.53 -7.83
N MET A 49 -44.04 -24.69 -7.38
CA MET A 49 -44.61 -25.77 -8.23
C MET A 49 -46.11 -25.56 -8.47
N GLU A 50 -46.85 -25.02 -7.51
CA GLU A 50 -48.29 -24.73 -7.56
C GLU A 50 -48.60 -23.29 -8.02
N ALA A 51 -47.86 -22.78 -9.01
CA ALA A 51 -48.13 -21.44 -9.53
C ALA A 51 -49.52 -21.36 -10.23
N PRO A 52 -50.34 -20.34 -9.93
CA PRO A 52 -51.58 -20.06 -10.65
C PRO A 52 -51.38 -20.06 -12.18
N PRO A 53 -52.40 -20.39 -13.00
CA PRO A 53 -52.26 -20.41 -14.45
C PRO A 53 -51.76 -19.08 -15.04
N GLU A 54 -52.09 -17.97 -14.38
CA GLU A 54 -51.69 -16.60 -14.71
C GLU A 54 -50.23 -16.27 -14.28
N ALA A 55 -49.68 -17.03 -13.32
CA ALA A 55 -48.34 -16.87 -12.75
C ALA A 55 -47.28 -17.88 -13.29
N LYS A 56 -47.69 -18.79 -14.18
CA LYS A 56 -46.81 -19.79 -14.81
C LYS A 56 -45.56 -19.23 -15.50
N PRO A 57 -45.58 -18.08 -16.21
CA PRO A 57 -44.37 -17.54 -16.81
C PRO A 57 -43.38 -16.94 -15.80
N GLN A 58 -43.84 -16.53 -14.61
CA GLN A 58 -43.04 -15.87 -13.57
C GLN A 58 -42.33 -16.88 -12.64
N ALA A 59 -42.95 -18.03 -12.38
CA ALA A 59 -42.41 -19.09 -11.52
C ALA A 59 -40.98 -19.57 -11.86
N PRO A 60 -40.60 -19.87 -13.13
CA PRO A 60 -39.25 -20.30 -13.46
C PRO A 60 -38.21 -19.17 -13.30
N LEU A 61 -38.59 -17.92 -13.58
CA LEU A 61 -37.72 -16.75 -13.40
C LEU A 61 -37.47 -16.46 -11.91
N LEU A 62 -38.48 -16.64 -11.05
CA LEU A 62 -38.34 -16.57 -9.59
C LEU A 62 -37.39 -17.64 -9.05
N ARG A 63 -37.56 -18.90 -9.48
CA ARG A 63 -36.62 -19.98 -9.13
C ARG A 63 -35.18 -19.63 -9.53
N GLN A 64 -35.00 -19.11 -10.73
CA GLN A 64 -33.68 -18.72 -11.23
C GLN A 64 -33.09 -17.57 -10.39
N ALA A 65 -33.89 -16.55 -10.05
CA ALA A 65 -33.45 -15.41 -9.24
C ALA A 65 -32.99 -15.86 -7.84
N ILE A 66 -33.78 -16.72 -7.18
CA ILE A 66 -33.46 -17.28 -5.86
C ILE A 66 -32.18 -18.11 -5.92
N ALA A 67 -32.05 -18.97 -6.93
CA ALA A 67 -30.84 -19.77 -7.13
C ALA A 67 -29.59 -18.88 -7.35
N THR A 68 -29.69 -17.85 -8.21
CA THR A 68 -28.59 -16.91 -8.46
C THR A 68 -28.17 -16.17 -7.20
N PHE A 69 -29.12 -15.72 -6.38
CA PHE A 69 -28.85 -15.06 -5.11
C PHE A 69 -28.14 -16.00 -4.12
N GLN A 70 -28.61 -17.24 -3.96
CA GLN A 70 -27.96 -18.22 -3.08
C GLN A 70 -26.52 -18.49 -3.51
N SER A 71 -26.27 -18.66 -4.81
CA SER A 71 -24.91 -18.81 -5.33
C SER A 71 -24.05 -17.55 -5.15
N ARG A 72 -24.65 -16.35 -5.21
CA ARG A 72 -23.95 -15.09 -4.93
C ARG A 72 -23.55 -15.01 -3.45
N LEU A 73 -24.46 -15.34 -2.54
CA LEU A 73 -24.19 -15.31 -1.10
C LEU A 73 -23.07 -16.29 -0.72
N GLN A 74 -23.08 -17.50 -1.29
CA GLN A 74 -21.98 -18.45 -1.15
C GLN A 74 -20.67 -17.90 -1.72
N ALA A 75 -20.69 -17.22 -2.88
CA ALA A 75 -19.50 -16.60 -3.45
C ALA A 75 -18.97 -15.44 -2.57
N GLU A 76 -19.84 -14.63 -1.96
CA GLU A 76 -19.47 -13.57 -1.02
C GLU A 76 -18.88 -14.14 0.28
N GLN A 77 -19.41 -15.25 0.80
CA GLN A 77 -18.82 -15.98 1.92
C GLN A 77 -17.43 -16.52 1.58
N ASN A 78 -17.25 -17.11 0.40
CA ASN A 78 -15.95 -17.56 -0.08
C ASN A 78 -14.93 -16.41 -0.18
N VAL A 79 -15.36 -15.23 -0.66
CA VAL A 79 -14.51 -14.03 -0.68
C VAL A 79 -14.05 -13.65 0.73
N LYS A 80 -14.96 -13.64 1.72
CA LYS A 80 -14.61 -13.33 3.12
C LYS A 80 -13.63 -14.36 3.69
N GLN A 81 -13.81 -15.64 3.38
CA GLN A 81 -12.90 -16.70 3.81
C GLN A 81 -11.50 -16.54 3.20
N ILE A 82 -11.41 -16.30 1.89
CA ILE A 82 -10.13 -16.05 1.21
C ILE A 82 -9.44 -14.78 1.75
N GLN A 83 -10.20 -13.73 2.08
CA GLN A 83 -9.67 -12.53 2.72
C GLN A 83 -9.07 -12.83 4.09
N ALA A 84 -9.78 -13.57 4.94
CA ALA A 84 -9.29 -13.97 6.26
C ALA A 84 -8.01 -14.83 6.15
N GLU A 85 -7.95 -15.77 5.21
CA GLU A 85 -6.74 -16.54 4.92
C GLU A 85 -5.60 -15.65 4.42
N THR A 86 -5.89 -14.69 3.54
CA THR A 86 -4.91 -13.73 3.01
C THR A 86 -4.28 -12.92 4.13
N ASP A 87 -5.09 -12.40 5.05
CA ASP A 87 -4.59 -11.61 6.18
C ASP A 87 -3.80 -12.47 7.16
N SER A 88 -4.25 -13.71 7.42
CA SER A 88 -3.48 -14.69 8.19
C SER A 88 -2.10 -14.97 7.57
N VAL A 89 -2.02 -15.20 6.26
CA VAL A 89 -0.74 -15.43 5.57
C VAL A 89 0.13 -14.16 5.61
N LYS A 90 -0.43 -12.97 5.40
CA LYS A 90 0.32 -11.70 5.51
C LYS A 90 0.93 -11.49 6.89
N THR A 91 0.21 -11.81 7.97
CA THR A 91 0.78 -11.73 9.32
C THR A 91 1.94 -12.71 9.51
N LYS A 92 1.84 -13.93 8.97
CA LYS A 92 2.96 -14.90 8.97
C LYS A 92 4.16 -14.40 8.17
N VAL A 93 3.94 -13.78 7.01
CA VAL A 93 5.01 -13.15 6.21
C VAL A 93 5.70 -12.05 7.02
N ALA A 94 4.94 -11.18 7.68
CA ALA A 94 5.51 -10.12 8.50
C ALA A 94 6.35 -10.67 9.67
N ALA A 95 5.87 -11.72 10.35
CA ALA A 95 6.62 -12.39 11.41
C ALA A 95 7.94 -13.00 10.88
N VAL A 96 7.88 -13.75 9.77
CA VAL A 96 9.07 -14.35 9.15
C VAL A 96 10.06 -13.27 8.68
N ASN A 97 9.58 -12.15 8.13
CA ASN A 97 10.45 -11.03 7.75
C ASN A 97 11.18 -10.45 8.97
N SER A 98 10.48 -10.26 10.09
CA SER A 98 11.10 -9.77 11.32
C SER A 98 12.14 -10.74 11.88
N GLU A 99 11.88 -12.06 11.83
CA GLU A 99 12.86 -13.07 12.24
C GLU A 99 14.08 -13.08 11.32
N LEU A 100 13.88 -12.95 10.00
CA LEU A 100 14.97 -12.86 9.03
C LEU A 100 15.84 -11.62 9.25
N GLU A 101 15.27 -10.48 9.62
CA GLU A 101 16.03 -9.28 9.98
C GLU A 101 16.88 -9.49 11.23
N VAL A 102 16.30 -10.09 12.29
CA VAL A 102 17.04 -10.42 13.51
C VAL A 102 18.18 -11.40 13.22
N LEU A 103 17.92 -12.45 12.45
CA LEU A 103 18.95 -13.42 12.06
C LEU A 103 20.01 -12.80 11.14
N ALA A 104 19.66 -11.85 10.28
CA ALA A 104 20.63 -11.13 9.46
C ALA A 104 21.59 -10.30 10.33
N GLN A 105 21.05 -9.58 11.33
CA GLN A 105 21.87 -8.85 12.30
C GLN A 105 22.73 -9.80 13.14
N GLN A 106 22.17 -10.92 13.61
CA GLN A 106 22.90 -11.93 14.36
C GLN A 106 24.03 -12.55 13.53
N ARG A 107 23.77 -12.87 12.26
CA ARG A 107 24.77 -13.39 11.32
C ARG A 107 25.92 -12.41 11.14
N GLN A 108 25.62 -11.12 10.92
CA GLN A 108 26.65 -10.09 10.77
C GLN A 108 27.51 -9.94 12.04
N ARG A 109 26.90 -9.99 13.22
CA ARG A 109 27.63 -9.95 14.51
C ARG A 109 28.52 -11.18 14.67
N LEU A 110 28.00 -12.38 14.44
CA LEU A 110 28.77 -13.62 14.53
C LEU A 110 29.92 -13.67 13.52
N GLU A 111 29.73 -13.12 12.31
CA GLU A 111 30.79 -13.00 11.30
C GLU A 111 31.92 -12.09 11.80
N GLN A 112 31.58 -10.93 12.36
CA GLN A 112 32.56 -10.03 12.98
C GLN A 112 33.25 -10.67 14.19
N ASP A 113 32.52 -11.42 15.01
CA ASP A 113 33.07 -12.13 16.16
C ASP A 113 34.05 -13.23 15.74
N VAL A 114 33.75 -14.01 14.69
CA VAL A 114 34.67 -15.03 14.16
C VAL A 114 35.95 -14.38 13.64
N VAL A 115 35.85 -13.32 12.83
CA VAL A 115 37.03 -12.59 12.33
C VAL A 115 37.81 -11.94 13.48
N GLY A 116 37.09 -11.39 14.47
CA GLY A 116 37.66 -10.83 15.69
C GLY A 116 38.42 -11.87 16.51
N LEU A 117 37.84 -13.05 16.73
CA LEU A 117 38.47 -14.16 17.43
C LEU A 117 39.70 -14.69 16.69
N GLU A 118 39.64 -14.83 15.37
CA GLU A 118 40.78 -15.27 14.55
C GLU A 118 41.94 -14.28 14.60
N SER A 119 41.66 -12.98 14.51
CA SER A 119 42.70 -11.95 14.61
C SER A 119 43.29 -11.85 16.01
N GLN A 120 42.45 -11.90 17.06
CA GLN A 120 42.91 -11.97 18.46
C GLN A 120 43.73 -13.22 18.73
N GLN A 121 43.35 -14.36 18.14
CA GLN A 121 44.10 -15.61 18.26
C GLN A 121 45.51 -15.45 17.71
N ARG A 122 45.65 -14.94 16.48
CA ARG A 122 46.96 -14.72 15.83
C ARG A 122 47.83 -13.80 16.69
N ALA A 123 47.29 -12.67 17.12
CA ALA A 123 48.02 -11.72 17.98
C ALA A 123 48.44 -12.34 19.32
N ARG A 124 47.57 -13.12 19.97
CA ARG A 124 47.89 -13.80 21.24
C ARG A 124 48.95 -14.88 21.06
N LEU A 125 48.90 -15.66 19.98
CA LEU A 125 49.91 -16.70 19.71
C LEU A 125 51.28 -16.08 19.38
N GLU A 126 51.31 -14.97 18.64
CA GLU A 126 52.53 -14.22 18.37
C GLU A 126 53.12 -13.62 19.65
N ALA A 127 52.29 -12.99 20.49
CA ALA A 127 52.73 -12.46 21.78
C ALA A 127 53.25 -13.56 22.72
N LEU A 128 52.53 -14.68 22.83
CA LEU A 128 52.95 -15.83 23.64
C LEU A 128 54.28 -16.40 23.11
N ARG A 129 54.44 -16.50 21.79
CA ARG A 129 55.70 -16.95 21.20
C ARG A 129 56.86 -16.03 21.55
N GLN A 130 56.69 -14.71 21.41
CA GLN A 130 57.72 -13.73 21.76
C GLN A 130 58.05 -13.78 23.26
N GLU A 131 57.04 -13.91 24.13
CA GLU A 131 57.24 -14.00 25.58
C GLU A 131 57.99 -15.27 25.97
N LEU A 132 57.64 -16.41 25.36
CA LEU A 132 58.33 -17.67 25.59
C LEU A 132 59.77 -17.67 25.03
N GLU A 133 60.01 -17.09 23.86
CA GLU A 133 61.37 -16.92 23.30
C GLU A 133 62.24 -16.03 24.21
N ALA A 134 61.68 -14.93 24.72
CA ALA A 134 62.37 -14.07 25.68
C ALA A 134 62.65 -14.78 27.01
N ARG A 135 61.70 -15.60 27.49
CA ARG A 135 61.87 -16.42 28.69
C ARG A 135 62.95 -17.49 28.50
N MET A 136 62.98 -18.18 27.37
CA MET A 136 64.03 -19.14 27.02
C MET A 136 65.40 -18.49 27.04
N ALA A 137 65.55 -17.31 26.43
CA ALA A 137 66.82 -16.57 26.43
C ALA A 137 67.29 -16.27 27.87
N ARG A 138 66.39 -15.79 28.73
CA ARG A 138 66.70 -15.50 30.14
C ARG A 138 67.07 -16.75 30.93
N GLU A 139 66.32 -17.85 30.76
CA GLU A 139 66.59 -19.11 31.45
C GLU A 139 67.92 -19.74 31.01
N LEU A 140 68.25 -19.67 29.72
CA LEU A 140 69.54 -20.13 29.19
C LEU A 140 70.70 -19.28 29.70
N ASP A 141 70.56 -17.96 29.76
CA ASP A 141 71.60 -17.08 30.29
C ASP A 141 71.78 -17.27 31.81
N ALA A 142 70.70 -17.44 32.56
CA ALA A 142 70.77 -17.79 33.98
C ALA A 142 71.45 -19.15 34.20
N ALA A 143 71.12 -20.16 33.39
CA ALA A 143 71.79 -21.46 33.43
C ALA A 143 73.28 -21.34 33.10
N ARG A 144 73.66 -20.55 32.08
CA ARG A 144 75.08 -20.28 31.75
C ARG A 144 75.83 -19.67 32.93
N GLN A 145 75.25 -18.65 33.58
CA GLN A 145 75.88 -17.99 34.73
C GLN A 145 76.02 -18.92 35.93
N ALA A 146 74.97 -19.68 36.26
CA ALA A 146 75.00 -20.65 37.36
C ALA A 146 76.06 -21.74 37.13
N MET A 147 76.11 -22.26 35.91
CA MET A 147 77.10 -23.27 35.50
C MET A 147 78.52 -22.73 35.58
N ARG A 148 78.76 -21.52 35.06
CA ARG A 148 80.07 -20.87 35.14
C ARG A 148 80.56 -20.73 36.58
N GLY A 149 79.69 -20.28 37.49
CA GLY A 149 80.05 -20.14 38.91
C GLY A 149 80.33 -21.47 39.61
N GLN A 150 79.63 -22.55 39.25
CA GLN A 150 79.94 -23.90 39.77
C GLN A 150 81.28 -24.42 39.21
N TYR A 151 81.52 -24.22 37.91
CA TYR A 151 82.74 -24.68 37.25
C TYR A 151 83.99 -23.95 37.71
N GLU A 152 83.95 -22.63 37.90
CA GLU A 152 85.09 -21.88 38.43
C GLU A 152 85.52 -22.40 39.81
N LYS A 153 84.56 -22.77 40.66
CA LYS A 153 84.81 -23.40 41.97
C LYS A 153 85.41 -24.81 41.82
N ASP A 154 84.85 -25.64 40.95
CA ASP A 154 85.32 -27.02 40.74
C ASP A 154 86.70 -27.09 40.09
N VAL A 155 86.97 -26.24 39.09
CA VAL A 155 88.28 -26.11 38.43
C VAL A 155 89.32 -25.73 39.48
N THR A 156 89.05 -24.69 40.27
CA THR A 156 89.98 -24.22 41.31
C THR A 156 90.28 -25.35 42.31
N ARG A 157 89.24 -26.05 42.78
CA ARG A 157 89.40 -27.20 43.69
C ARG A 157 90.22 -28.32 43.06
N ARG A 158 89.99 -28.68 41.80
CA ARG A 158 90.72 -29.76 41.12
C ARG A 158 92.17 -29.39 40.84
N ILE A 159 92.45 -28.14 40.46
CA ILE A 159 93.82 -27.63 40.29
C ILE A 159 94.57 -27.71 41.62
N GLN A 160 93.96 -27.28 42.73
CA GLN A 160 94.57 -27.38 44.07
C GLN A 160 94.85 -28.84 44.46
N GLN A 161 93.91 -29.76 44.21
CA GLN A 161 94.10 -31.19 44.48
C GLN A 161 95.21 -31.81 43.61
N PHE A 162 95.30 -31.40 42.35
CA PHE A 162 96.35 -31.83 41.44
C PHE A 162 97.72 -31.31 41.89
N GLU A 163 97.81 -30.03 42.24
CA GLU A 163 99.02 -29.40 42.75
C GLU A 163 99.52 -30.11 44.01
N ALA A 164 98.65 -30.37 44.98
CA ALA A 164 99.00 -31.09 46.20
C ALA A 164 99.56 -32.50 45.90
N ARG A 165 98.91 -33.27 45.01
CA ARG A 165 99.36 -34.63 44.64
C ARG A 165 100.67 -34.63 43.87
N GLN A 166 100.86 -33.67 42.95
CA GLN A 166 102.08 -33.57 42.16
C GLN A 166 103.25 -33.10 43.03
N GLN A 167 103.03 -32.14 43.93
CA GLN A 167 104.04 -31.72 44.91
C GLN A 167 104.48 -32.89 45.79
N GLU A 168 103.54 -33.73 46.25
CA GLU A 168 103.85 -34.92 47.04
C GLU A 168 104.62 -35.98 46.23
N THR A 169 104.12 -36.37 45.06
CA THR A 169 104.71 -37.46 44.25
C THR A 169 106.10 -37.10 43.72
N ILE A 170 106.22 -35.89 43.15
CA ILE A 170 107.48 -35.40 42.60
C ILE A 170 108.43 -34.99 43.73
N GLY A 171 107.90 -34.47 44.85
CA GLY A 171 108.67 -34.22 46.07
C GLY A 171 109.34 -35.50 46.57
N GLN A 172 108.57 -36.58 46.77
CA GLN A 172 109.08 -37.86 47.25
C GLN A 172 110.13 -38.47 46.31
N ALA A 173 109.88 -38.48 44.99
CA ALA A 173 110.82 -39.07 44.03
C ALA A 173 112.17 -38.32 43.99
N LEU A 174 112.15 -37.01 44.14
CA LEU A 174 113.36 -36.19 44.10
C LEU A 174 114.05 -36.07 45.45
N GLU A 175 113.32 -36.15 46.57
CA GLU A 175 113.91 -36.28 47.91
C GLU A 175 114.72 -37.58 48.00
N GLN A 176 114.22 -38.68 47.43
CA GLN A 176 114.98 -39.92 47.29
C GLN A 176 116.26 -39.74 46.46
N GLU A 177 116.20 -38.96 45.38
CA GLU A 177 117.37 -38.69 44.52
C GLU A 177 118.39 -37.75 45.20
N ILE A 178 117.92 -36.75 45.95
CA ILE A 178 118.77 -35.87 46.76
C ILE A 178 119.43 -36.66 47.89
N ASP A 179 118.68 -37.48 48.62
CA ASP A 179 119.21 -38.34 49.68
C ASP A 179 120.26 -39.32 49.14
N ALA A 180 120.05 -39.88 47.95
CA ALA A 180 121.04 -40.72 47.30
C ALA A 180 122.34 -39.96 46.99
N GLN A 181 122.23 -38.74 46.47
CA GLN A 181 123.39 -37.87 46.19
C GLN A 181 124.11 -37.40 47.47
N GLU A 182 123.39 -37.15 48.56
CA GLU A 182 123.98 -36.82 49.86
C GLU A 182 124.74 -38.01 50.46
N ARG A 183 124.24 -39.24 50.25
CA ARG A 183 124.98 -40.46 50.62
C ARG A 183 126.24 -40.65 49.78
N GLU A 184 126.18 -40.43 48.46
CA GLU A 184 127.38 -40.47 47.60
C GLU A 184 128.43 -39.46 48.04
N LEU A 185 128.00 -38.24 48.43
CA LEU A 185 128.89 -37.22 48.99
C LEU A 185 129.55 -37.66 50.28
N ALA A 186 128.78 -38.22 51.21
CA ALA A 186 129.29 -38.69 52.49
C ALA A 186 130.31 -39.82 52.27
N GLN A 187 130.00 -40.77 51.38
CA GLN A 187 130.91 -41.87 51.03
C GLN A 187 132.21 -41.36 50.41
N LEU A 188 132.14 -40.47 49.43
CA LEU A 188 133.33 -39.91 48.78
C LEU A 188 134.17 -39.06 49.74
N SER A 189 133.54 -38.31 50.65
CA SER A 189 134.25 -37.56 51.70
C SER A 189 134.99 -38.52 52.62
N GLN A 190 134.33 -39.60 53.05
CA GLN A 190 134.93 -40.60 53.91
C GLN A 190 136.08 -41.34 53.22
N GLU A 191 135.91 -41.75 51.95
CA GLU A 191 136.98 -42.37 51.15
C GLU A 191 138.19 -41.44 51.00
N LEU A 192 137.94 -40.15 50.72
CA LEU A 192 139.01 -39.16 50.60
C LEU A 192 139.68 -38.87 51.94
N ASP A 193 138.95 -38.84 53.05
CA ASP A 193 139.53 -38.68 54.38
C ASP A 193 140.42 -39.88 54.74
N VAL A 194 139.98 -41.10 54.45
CA VAL A 194 140.78 -42.32 54.63
C VAL A 194 142.03 -42.28 53.75
N GLN A 195 141.90 -41.99 52.46
CA GLN A 195 143.06 -41.87 51.56
C GLN A 195 144.02 -40.77 51.99
N THR A 196 143.51 -39.63 52.46
CA THR A 196 144.34 -38.52 52.96
C THR A 196 145.05 -38.91 54.25
N GLN A 197 144.40 -39.64 55.15
CA GLN A 197 145.00 -40.17 56.37
C GLN A 197 146.06 -41.24 56.08
N GLU A 198 145.79 -42.17 55.16
CA GLU A 198 146.74 -43.18 54.71
C GLU A 198 147.97 -42.52 54.08
N LEU A 199 147.77 -41.57 53.16
CA LEU A 199 148.86 -40.82 52.53
C LEU A 199 149.64 -39.99 53.55
N ASN A 200 148.97 -39.33 54.50
CA ASN A 200 149.66 -38.62 55.58
C ASN A 200 150.43 -39.58 56.50
N ALA A 201 149.91 -40.76 56.80
CA ALA A 201 150.61 -41.78 57.58
C ALA A 201 151.84 -42.31 56.82
N HIS A 202 151.73 -42.50 55.51
CA HIS A 202 152.84 -42.86 54.63
C HIS A 202 153.91 -41.76 54.55
N LEU A 203 153.51 -40.50 54.37
CA LEU A 203 154.42 -39.35 54.38
C LEU A 203 155.09 -39.17 55.74
N SER A 204 154.37 -39.40 56.84
CA SER A 204 154.90 -39.34 58.21
C SER A 204 155.95 -40.44 58.46
N ARG A 205 155.79 -41.63 57.87
CA ARG A 205 156.78 -42.72 57.92
C ARG A 205 158.03 -42.44 57.09
N LEU A 206 157.93 -41.54 56.10
CA LEU A 206 159.01 -41.22 55.18
C LEU A 206 159.81 -39.96 55.59
N GLU A 207 159.50 -39.32 56.73
CA GLU A 207 160.11 -38.08 57.22
C GLU A 207 160.16 -36.93 56.18
N ILE A 208 159.17 -36.89 55.28
CA ILE A 208 159.12 -35.89 54.19
C ILE A 208 158.57 -34.55 54.70
N SER A 209 159.14 -33.45 54.20
CA SER A 209 158.87 -32.04 54.56
C SER A 209 157.38 -31.70 54.82
N PRO A 210 157.07 -30.93 55.89
CA PRO A 210 155.70 -30.51 56.26
C PRO A 210 154.94 -29.77 55.14
N ASP A 211 155.66 -29.12 54.23
CA ASP A 211 155.06 -28.32 53.16
C ASP A 211 154.39 -29.19 52.09
N VAL A 212 154.86 -30.43 51.88
CA VAL A 212 154.23 -31.38 50.93
C VAL A 212 152.89 -31.90 51.48
N SER A 213 152.79 -32.15 52.78
CA SER A 213 151.52 -32.52 53.43
C SER A 213 150.49 -31.38 53.38
N ARG A 214 150.95 -30.13 53.52
CA ARG A 214 150.07 -28.94 53.39
C ARG A 214 149.59 -28.72 51.96
N THR A 215 150.43 -28.89 50.95
CA THR A 215 150.00 -28.75 49.55
C THR A 215 149.04 -29.86 49.14
N LEU A 216 149.28 -31.09 49.60
CA LEU A 216 148.37 -32.21 49.38
C LEU A 216 147.02 -31.98 50.09
N GLY A 217 147.02 -31.52 51.35
CA GLY A 217 145.80 -31.16 52.08
C GLY A 217 145.02 -29.98 51.46
N ARG A 218 145.71 -29.01 50.86
CA ARG A 218 145.06 -27.95 50.08
C ARG A 218 144.45 -28.47 48.79
N SER A 219 145.16 -29.32 48.06
CA SER A 219 144.68 -29.92 46.81
C SER A 219 143.45 -30.82 47.04
N THR A 220 143.44 -31.61 48.12
CA THR A 220 142.28 -32.44 48.47
C THR A 220 141.09 -31.58 48.91
N ALA A 221 141.31 -30.52 49.69
CA ALA A 221 140.27 -29.57 50.07
C ALA A 221 139.70 -28.81 48.85
N GLU A 222 140.54 -28.39 47.91
CA GLU A 222 140.13 -27.76 46.65
C GLU A 222 139.33 -28.73 45.75
N ALA A 223 139.72 -30.00 45.70
CA ALA A 223 138.98 -31.03 44.96
C ALA A 223 137.60 -31.31 45.61
N LEU A 224 137.53 -31.39 46.93
CA LEU A 224 136.28 -31.57 47.69
C LEU A 224 135.35 -30.36 47.52
N THR A 225 135.87 -29.15 47.63
CA THR A 225 135.08 -27.92 47.45
C THR A 225 134.55 -27.80 46.02
N LYS A 226 135.37 -28.11 45.02
CA LYS A 226 134.93 -28.15 43.61
C LYS A 226 133.82 -29.19 43.40
N ARG A 227 134.00 -30.41 43.91
CA ARG A 227 132.99 -31.48 43.76
C ARG A 227 131.70 -31.17 44.51
N ARG A 228 131.80 -30.52 45.67
CA ARG A 228 130.64 -30.00 46.42
C ARG A 228 129.91 -28.92 45.62
N ALA A 229 130.64 -28.00 44.98
CA ALA A 229 130.04 -26.99 44.11
C ALA A 229 129.34 -27.63 42.89
N ASP A 230 129.95 -28.62 42.26
CA ASP A 230 129.37 -29.37 41.14
C ASP A 230 128.07 -30.08 41.54
N LEU A 231 128.03 -30.68 42.73
CA LEU A 231 126.83 -31.35 43.24
C LEU A 231 125.74 -30.38 43.66
N VAL A 232 126.08 -29.22 44.25
CA VAL A 232 125.11 -28.15 44.49
C VAL A 232 124.53 -27.60 43.17
N ALA A 233 125.36 -27.47 42.13
CA ALA A 233 124.90 -27.05 40.80
C ALA A 233 123.97 -28.09 40.17
N ARG A 234 124.30 -29.39 40.29
CA ARG A 234 123.42 -30.50 39.86
C ARG A 234 122.10 -30.51 40.63
N ARG A 235 122.12 -30.34 41.95
CA ARG A 235 120.90 -30.22 42.78
C ARG A 235 120.01 -29.06 42.32
N ARG A 236 120.59 -27.88 42.06
CA ARG A 236 119.84 -26.73 41.52
C ARG A 236 119.23 -27.03 40.15
N LYS A 237 119.97 -27.73 39.27
CA LYS A 237 119.47 -28.14 37.96
C LYS A 237 118.28 -29.10 38.09
N ILE A 238 118.37 -30.11 38.96
CA ILE A 238 117.27 -31.05 39.22
C ILE A 238 116.04 -30.33 39.77
N ILE A 239 116.20 -29.37 40.70
CA ILE A 239 115.09 -28.55 41.22
C ILE A 239 114.47 -27.68 40.11
N ALA A 240 115.27 -27.10 39.21
CA ALA A 240 114.74 -26.32 38.09
C ALA A 240 113.99 -27.19 37.06
N GLU A 241 114.52 -28.36 36.73
CA GLU A 241 113.86 -29.34 35.85
C GLU A 241 112.56 -29.86 36.47
N ARG A 242 112.53 -30.06 37.79
CA ARG A 242 111.32 -30.35 38.56
C ARG A 242 110.26 -29.28 38.36
N ASP A 243 110.61 -28.03 38.67
CA ASP A 243 109.65 -26.93 38.64
C ASP A 243 109.12 -26.70 37.22
N ALA A 244 109.98 -26.87 36.21
CA ALA A 244 109.57 -26.83 34.81
C ALA A 244 108.60 -27.98 34.44
N ARG A 245 108.86 -29.21 34.90
CA ARG A 245 107.99 -30.37 34.62
C ARG A 245 106.64 -30.26 35.33
N VAL A 246 106.63 -29.81 36.59
CA VAL A 246 105.40 -29.54 37.36
C VAL A 246 104.59 -28.43 36.67
N ALA A 247 105.24 -27.35 36.23
CA ALA A 247 104.59 -26.27 35.51
C ALA A 247 103.98 -26.75 34.19
N ALA A 248 104.70 -27.55 33.40
CA ALA A 248 104.19 -28.12 32.16
C ALA A 248 102.96 -29.03 32.39
N LEU A 249 103.03 -29.94 33.36
CA LEU A 249 101.92 -30.81 33.73
C LEU A 249 100.71 -30.02 34.26
N ARG A 250 100.95 -28.92 34.99
CA ARG A 250 99.89 -28.01 35.45
C ARG A 250 99.18 -27.33 34.29
N VAL A 251 99.92 -26.85 33.29
CA VAL A 251 99.34 -26.23 32.09
C VAL A 251 98.49 -27.25 31.34
N GLU A 252 99.02 -28.45 31.08
CA GLU A 252 98.30 -29.50 30.37
C GLU A 252 97.03 -29.93 31.12
N PHE A 253 97.11 -30.18 32.43
CA PHE A 253 95.96 -30.53 33.25
C PHE A 253 94.90 -29.42 33.26
N THR A 254 95.32 -28.16 33.36
CA THR A 254 94.42 -27.00 33.33
C THR A 254 93.71 -26.88 31.98
N GLU A 255 94.43 -27.08 30.88
CA GLU A 255 93.83 -27.07 29.54
C GLU A 255 92.86 -28.23 29.32
N GLN A 256 93.22 -29.44 29.72
CA GLN A 256 92.36 -30.61 29.61
C GLN A 256 91.07 -30.43 30.43
N LEU A 257 91.19 -29.92 31.66
CA LEU A 257 90.03 -29.58 32.48
C LEU A 257 89.15 -28.57 31.76
N LYS A 258 89.70 -27.44 31.29
CA LYS A 258 88.94 -26.41 30.57
C LYS A 258 88.19 -26.98 29.37
N ARG A 259 88.83 -27.79 28.52
CA ARG A 259 88.20 -28.43 27.35
C ARG A 259 87.06 -29.37 27.75
N ASN A 260 87.26 -30.20 28.77
CA ASN A 260 86.22 -31.11 29.28
C ASN A 260 85.02 -30.32 29.84
N TYR A 261 85.28 -29.22 30.55
CA TYR A 261 84.24 -28.35 31.07
C TYR A 261 83.46 -27.64 29.95
N GLU A 262 84.12 -27.15 28.91
CA GLU A 262 83.45 -26.55 27.76
C GLU A 262 82.52 -27.55 27.05
N LEU A 263 82.95 -28.80 26.91
CA LEU A 263 82.14 -29.87 26.33
C LEU A 263 80.93 -30.20 27.20
N ASP A 264 81.11 -30.36 28.51
CA ASP A 264 80.02 -30.63 29.44
C ASP A 264 79.03 -29.46 29.54
N GLN A 265 79.55 -28.22 29.51
CA GLN A 265 78.73 -27.01 29.46
C GLN A 265 77.87 -26.99 28.21
N ARG A 266 78.46 -27.25 27.02
CA ARG A 266 77.72 -27.33 25.77
C ARG A 266 76.64 -28.40 25.83
N ARG A 267 76.97 -29.61 26.29
CA ARG A 267 76.01 -30.73 26.42
C ARG A 267 74.82 -30.35 27.32
N ARG A 268 75.09 -29.83 28.51
CA ARG A 268 74.02 -29.44 29.45
C ARG A 268 73.18 -28.28 28.92
N LEU A 269 73.79 -27.29 28.27
CA LEU A 269 73.04 -26.20 27.63
C LEU A 269 72.16 -26.72 26.49
N THR A 270 72.66 -27.63 25.65
CA THR A 270 71.84 -28.22 24.58
C THR A 270 70.66 -29.03 25.12
N LEU A 271 70.85 -29.77 26.22
CA LEU A 271 69.77 -30.52 26.88
C LEU A 271 68.73 -29.57 27.50
N ASN A 272 69.19 -28.52 28.18
CA ASN A 272 68.30 -27.51 28.75
C ASN A 272 67.53 -26.76 27.65
N GLU A 273 68.19 -26.37 26.56
CA GLU A 273 67.55 -25.72 25.42
C GLU A 273 66.50 -26.62 24.76
N ALA A 274 66.81 -27.91 24.56
CA ALA A 274 65.86 -28.88 24.03
C ALA A 274 64.64 -29.06 24.96
N SER A 275 64.87 -29.17 26.27
CA SER A 275 63.80 -29.30 27.27
C SER A 275 62.89 -28.07 27.30
N ILE A 276 63.46 -26.86 27.28
CA ILE A 276 62.67 -25.61 27.27
C ILE A 276 61.89 -25.49 25.95
N ARG A 277 62.51 -25.80 24.81
CA ARG A 277 61.83 -25.81 23.51
C ARG A 277 60.66 -26.80 23.46
N GLN A 278 60.82 -27.99 24.04
CA GLN A 278 59.74 -28.96 24.13
C GLN A 278 58.57 -28.42 24.98
N ALA A 279 58.85 -27.92 26.18
CA ALA A 279 57.81 -27.33 27.04
C ALA A 279 57.09 -26.15 26.36
N MET A 280 57.82 -25.30 25.63
CA MET A 280 57.24 -24.22 24.84
C MET A 280 56.34 -24.73 23.71
N ALA A 281 56.77 -25.76 23.00
CA ALA A 281 55.97 -26.37 21.93
C ALA A 281 54.67 -26.97 22.49
N GLU A 282 54.73 -27.66 23.63
CA GLU A 282 53.55 -28.19 24.33
C GLU A 282 52.58 -27.08 24.76
N LEU A 283 53.10 -25.98 25.30
CA LEU A 283 52.28 -24.84 25.74
C LEU A 283 51.62 -24.13 24.54
N LEU A 284 52.36 -23.91 23.45
CA LEU A 284 51.84 -23.32 22.22
C LEU A 284 50.80 -24.21 21.55
N THR A 285 51.00 -25.53 21.53
CA THR A 285 50.05 -26.48 20.93
C THR A 285 48.76 -26.58 21.75
N ASN A 286 48.84 -26.62 23.08
CA ASN A 286 47.66 -26.60 23.95
C ASN A 286 46.88 -25.29 23.79
N THR A 287 47.57 -24.14 23.83
CA THR A 287 46.92 -22.83 23.63
C THR A 287 46.26 -22.74 22.25
N ARG A 288 46.93 -23.25 21.21
CA ARG A 288 46.37 -23.29 19.85
C ARG A 288 45.13 -24.17 19.77
N ARG A 289 45.12 -25.33 20.44
CA ARG A 289 43.98 -26.25 20.49
C ARG A 289 42.79 -25.60 21.21
N ASP A 290 43.01 -24.99 22.37
CA ASP A 290 41.95 -24.34 23.15
C ASP A 290 41.31 -23.18 22.36
N GLN A 291 42.14 -22.38 21.69
CA GLN A 291 41.66 -21.28 20.85
C GLN A 291 40.98 -21.77 19.57
N ALA A 292 41.48 -22.84 18.94
CA ALA A 292 40.81 -23.47 17.80
C ALA A 292 39.42 -23.96 18.19
N GLY A 293 39.26 -24.57 19.37
CA GLY A 293 37.96 -24.99 19.89
C GLY A 293 36.96 -23.83 20.04
N GLN A 294 37.42 -22.64 20.46
CA GLN A 294 36.57 -21.44 20.54
C GLN A 294 36.13 -20.96 19.16
N ILE A 295 37.03 -20.94 18.18
CA ILE A 295 36.73 -20.54 16.80
C ILE A 295 35.81 -21.55 16.13
N ASP A 296 36.05 -22.84 16.31
CA ASP A 296 35.20 -23.91 15.78
C ASP A 296 33.78 -23.82 16.37
N HIS A 297 33.66 -23.53 17.67
CA HIS A 297 32.36 -23.28 18.29
C HIS A 297 31.65 -22.05 17.69
N ALA A 298 32.35 -20.92 17.52
CA ALA A 298 31.80 -19.71 16.91
C ALA A 298 31.39 -19.94 15.44
N ARG A 299 32.20 -20.67 14.67
CA ARG A 299 31.90 -21.06 13.28
C ARG A 299 30.67 -21.98 13.21
N LYS A 300 30.52 -22.90 14.16
CA LYS A 300 29.34 -23.75 14.25
C LYS A 300 28.08 -22.92 14.51
N MET A 301 28.12 -22.03 15.51
CA MET A 301 27.01 -21.11 15.79
C MET A 301 26.65 -20.24 14.57
N PHE A 302 27.65 -19.72 13.86
CA PHE A 302 27.45 -18.99 12.61
C PHE A 302 26.80 -19.85 11.51
N SER A 303 27.25 -21.10 11.35
CA SER A 303 26.68 -22.05 10.40
C SER A 303 25.21 -22.37 10.73
N ASP A 304 24.89 -22.58 12.00
CA ASP A 304 23.52 -22.88 12.45
C ASP A 304 22.58 -21.69 12.16
N VAL A 305 23.02 -20.45 12.46
CA VAL A 305 22.27 -19.23 12.13
C VAL A 305 22.12 -19.06 10.62
N ARG A 306 23.16 -19.34 9.84
CA ARG A 306 23.12 -19.28 8.37
C ARG A 306 22.14 -20.29 7.78
N ASN A 307 22.14 -21.51 8.28
CA ASN A 307 21.21 -22.56 7.85
C ASN A 307 19.77 -22.16 8.19
N ARG A 308 19.53 -21.69 9.43
CA ARG A 308 18.21 -21.23 9.85
C ARG A 308 17.69 -20.04 9.03
N TYR A 309 18.58 -19.11 8.70
CA TYR A 309 18.26 -18.00 7.79
C TYR A 309 17.85 -18.53 6.41
N GLY A 310 18.57 -19.53 5.87
CA GLY A 310 18.22 -20.18 4.61
C GLY A 310 16.85 -20.88 4.65
N GLU A 311 16.54 -21.62 5.72
CA GLU A 311 15.23 -22.25 5.93
C GLU A 311 14.11 -21.21 5.97
N LEU A 312 14.28 -20.13 6.74
CA LEU A 312 13.27 -19.08 6.85
C LEU A 312 13.10 -18.30 5.54
N ALA A 313 14.16 -18.12 4.75
CA ALA A 313 14.06 -17.52 3.42
C ALA A 313 13.24 -18.41 2.46
N GLN A 314 13.37 -19.74 2.55
CA GLN A 314 12.51 -20.67 1.81
C GLN A 314 11.05 -20.59 2.28
N VAL A 315 10.82 -20.53 3.60
CA VAL A 315 9.47 -20.34 4.16
C VAL A 315 8.88 -19.01 3.66
N GLN A 316 9.64 -17.91 3.68
CA GLN A 316 9.22 -16.61 3.17
C GLN A 316 8.81 -16.70 1.68
N ALA A 317 9.62 -17.35 0.85
CA ALA A 317 9.29 -17.56 -0.56
C ALA A 317 7.99 -18.36 -0.74
N SER A 318 7.79 -19.42 0.05
CA SER A 318 6.56 -20.21 0.01
C SER A 318 5.32 -19.43 0.45
N LEU A 319 5.44 -18.60 1.49
CA LEU A 319 4.36 -17.75 1.97
C LEU A 319 4.03 -16.63 0.99
N ASN A 320 5.04 -16.03 0.34
CA ASN A 320 4.84 -15.04 -0.72
C ASN A 320 4.12 -15.68 -1.92
N ALA A 321 4.52 -16.88 -2.34
CA ALA A 321 3.84 -17.62 -3.40
C ALA A 321 2.37 -17.94 -3.02
N ARG A 322 2.11 -18.32 -1.76
CA ARG A 322 0.73 -18.52 -1.28
C ARG A 322 -0.06 -17.22 -1.24
N THR A 323 0.57 -16.09 -0.90
CA THR A 323 -0.07 -14.77 -0.93
C THR A 323 -0.46 -14.37 -2.35
N GLU A 324 0.39 -14.64 -3.34
CA GLU A 324 0.09 -14.43 -4.76
C GLU A 324 -1.01 -15.38 -5.27
N ALA A 325 -1.02 -16.63 -4.81
CA ALA A 325 -2.09 -17.57 -5.15
C ALA A 325 -3.44 -17.10 -4.57
N LEU A 326 -3.46 -16.73 -3.29
CA LEU A 326 -4.66 -16.21 -2.62
C LEU A 326 -5.15 -14.89 -3.24
N SER A 327 -4.26 -14.01 -3.70
CA SER A 327 -4.68 -12.77 -4.38
C SER A 327 -5.34 -13.05 -5.74
N LYS A 328 -4.83 -14.03 -6.49
CA LYS A 328 -5.48 -14.53 -7.72
C LYS A 328 -6.83 -15.18 -7.41
N GLU A 329 -6.90 -16.06 -6.42
CA GLU A 329 -8.15 -16.69 -5.97
C GLU A 329 -9.18 -15.63 -5.51
N LEU A 330 -8.75 -14.61 -4.76
CA LEU A 330 -9.60 -13.52 -4.30
C LEU A 330 -10.16 -12.72 -5.48
N SER A 331 -9.31 -12.34 -6.45
CA SER A 331 -9.78 -11.61 -7.63
C SER A 331 -10.77 -12.42 -8.46
N ALA A 332 -10.53 -13.73 -8.64
CA ALA A 332 -11.44 -14.62 -9.35
C ALA A 332 -12.78 -14.79 -8.60
N ALA A 333 -12.74 -14.91 -7.28
CA ALA A 333 -13.93 -15.00 -6.44
C ALA A 333 -14.74 -13.69 -6.48
N GLN A 334 -14.07 -12.52 -6.43
CA GLN A 334 -14.71 -11.22 -6.58
C GLN A 334 -15.35 -11.05 -7.97
N GLN A 335 -14.67 -11.45 -9.03
CA GLN A 335 -15.25 -11.46 -10.38
C GLN A 335 -16.48 -12.35 -10.47
N ARG A 336 -16.47 -13.51 -9.78
CA ARG A 336 -17.64 -14.40 -9.72
C ARG A 336 -18.82 -13.74 -9.01
N VAL A 337 -18.59 -13.05 -7.89
CA VAL A 337 -19.64 -12.27 -7.21
C VAL A 337 -20.24 -11.23 -8.15
N VAL A 338 -19.40 -10.47 -8.87
CA VAL A 338 -19.87 -9.47 -9.84
C VAL A 338 -20.66 -10.13 -10.98
N SER A 339 -20.20 -11.26 -11.52
CA SER A 339 -20.94 -11.98 -12.57
C SER A 339 -22.28 -12.53 -12.09
N LEU A 340 -22.36 -13.03 -10.86
CA LEU A 340 -23.61 -13.51 -10.28
C LEU A 340 -24.56 -12.36 -9.96
N GLN A 341 -24.02 -11.19 -9.60
CA GLN A 341 -24.80 -9.98 -9.41
C GLN A 341 -25.38 -9.47 -10.74
N THR A 342 -24.59 -9.46 -11.83
CA THR A 342 -25.11 -9.09 -13.14
C THR A 342 -26.14 -10.11 -13.66
N GLU A 343 -25.91 -11.41 -13.45
CA GLU A 343 -26.90 -12.45 -13.74
C GLU A 343 -28.19 -12.22 -12.94
N GLN A 344 -28.08 -11.98 -11.64
CA GLN A 344 -29.22 -11.68 -10.78
C GLN A 344 -30.00 -10.46 -11.30
N ASP A 345 -29.33 -9.35 -11.62
CA ASP A 345 -29.97 -8.14 -12.18
C ASP A 345 -30.68 -8.44 -13.51
N THR A 346 -30.09 -9.27 -14.38
CA THR A 346 -30.74 -9.65 -15.65
C THR A 346 -31.97 -10.53 -15.45
N VAL A 347 -31.94 -11.45 -14.47
CA VAL A 347 -33.10 -12.30 -14.15
C VAL A 347 -34.20 -11.45 -13.53
N ILE A 348 -33.84 -10.52 -12.64
CA ILE A 348 -34.77 -9.56 -12.03
C ILE A 348 -35.43 -8.67 -13.10
N ALA A 349 -34.67 -8.13 -14.05
CA ALA A 349 -35.21 -7.34 -15.16
C ALA A 349 -36.15 -8.16 -16.07
N ARG A 350 -35.82 -9.44 -16.32
CA ARG A 350 -36.73 -10.36 -17.04
C ARG A 350 -38.00 -10.64 -16.25
N LEU A 351 -37.91 -10.80 -14.93
CA LEU A 351 -39.05 -10.96 -14.05
C LEU A 351 -39.95 -9.72 -14.12
N GLU A 352 -39.38 -8.52 -13.99
CA GLU A 352 -40.09 -7.24 -14.17
C GLU A 352 -40.84 -7.17 -15.51
N GLY A 353 -40.15 -7.48 -16.61
CA GLY A 353 -40.77 -7.48 -17.95
C GLY A 353 -41.90 -8.50 -18.09
N SER A 354 -41.84 -9.63 -17.38
CA SER A 354 -42.92 -10.62 -17.36
C SER A 354 -44.16 -10.15 -16.61
N PHE A 355 -44.00 -9.30 -15.60
CA PHE A 355 -45.12 -8.68 -14.88
C PHE A 355 -45.75 -7.49 -15.62
N GLN A 356 -45.04 -6.88 -16.58
CA GLN A 356 -45.56 -5.78 -17.40
C GLN A 356 -46.50 -6.25 -18.53
N GLN A 357 -46.69 -7.56 -18.71
CA GLN A 357 -47.65 -8.07 -19.70
C GLN A 357 -49.10 -7.84 -19.24
N PRO A 358 -50.03 -7.46 -20.14
CA PRO A 358 -51.38 -7.02 -19.77
C PRO A 358 -52.23 -8.06 -19.04
N ASN A 359 -51.89 -9.35 -19.13
CA ASN A 359 -52.57 -10.43 -18.40
C ASN A 359 -51.90 -10.79 -17.06
N ALA A 360 -50.75 -10.18 -16.72
CA ALA A 360 -49.94 -10.56 -15.56
C ALA A 360 -50.26 -9.75 -14.29
N VAL A 361 -50.96 -8.61 -14.41
CA VAL A 361 -51.32 -7.72 -13.28
C VAL A 361 -52.58 -8.19 -12.54
N ALA A 362 -52.97 -9.46 -12.69
CA ALA A 362 -54.10 -10.02 -11.96
C ALA A 362 -53.81 -10.05 -10.45
N SER A 363 -54.85 -9.83 -9.65
CA SER A 363 -54.76 -9.83 -8.18
C SER A 363 -54.19 -11.16 -7.64
N GLU A 364 -54.40 -12.26 -8.36
CA GLU A 364 -53.96 -13.60 -7.95
C GLU A 364 -52.45 -13.79 -8.17
N THR A 365 -51.86 -13.20 -9.22
CA THR A 365 -50.42 -13.25 -9.50
C THR A 365 -49.60 -12.51 -8.44
N PHE A 366 -50.08 -11.35 -7.97
CA PHE A 366 -49.43 -10.60 -6.88
C PHE A 366 -49.63 -11.23 -5.51
N ALA A 367 -50.80 -11.85 -5.25
CA ALA A 367 -51.03 -12.59 -4.01
C ALA A 367 -50.08 -13.79 -3.88
N TRP A 368 -49.93 -14.58 -4.97
CA TRP A 368 -48.94 -15.66 -5.03
C TRP A 368 -47.50 -15.13 -4.90
N PHE A 369 -47.17 -14.02 -5.54
CA PHE A 369 -45.85 -13.40 -5.41
C PHE A 369 -45.55 -12.99 -3.96
N ASP A 370 -46.52 -12.39 -3.27
CA ASP A 370 -46.41 -11.97 -1.86
C ASP A 370 -46.24 -13.18 -0.92
N GLU A 371 -46.93 -14.27 -1.20
CA GLU A 371 -46.78 -15.52 -0.45
C GLU A 371 -45.39 -16.12 -0.65
N VAL A 372 -44.87 -16.09 -1.88
CA VAL A 372 -43.50 -16.54 -2.19
C VAL A 372 -42.45 -15.63 -1.54
N THR A 373 -42.62 -14.30 -1.57
CA THR A 373 -41.67 -13.37 -0.96
C THR A 373 -41.66 -13.42 0.57
N GLY A 374 -42.79 -13.75 1.20
CA GLY A 374 -42.90 -13.94 2.65
C GLY A 374 -42.07 -15.12 3.19
N HIS A 375 -41.69 -16.06 2.34
CA HIS A 375 -40.84 -17.21 2.70
C HIS A 375 -39.36 -17.02 2.34
N LEU A 376 -38.97 -15.86 1.78
CA LEU A 376 -37.58 -15.58 1.42
C LEU A 376 -36.78 -14.94 2.58
N PRO A 377 -35.45 -15.11 2.61
CA PRO A 377 -34.57 -14.37 3.51
C PRO A 377 -34.79 -12.85 3.39
N GLN A 378 -34.69 -12.10 4.49
CA GLN A 378 -35.00 -10.65 4.55
C GLN A 378 -34.31 -9.81 3.46
N GLU A 379 -33.07 -10.17 3.10
CA GLU A 379 -32.28 -9.48 2.07
C GLU A 379 -32.88 -9.65 0.67
N LEU A 380 -33.31 -10.87 0.33
CA LEU A 380 -34.04 -11.18 -0.91
C LEU A 380 -35.44 -10.57 -0.89
N ALA A 381 -36.14 -10.69 0.23
CA ALA A 381 -37.49 -10.14 0.39
C ALA A 381 -37.50 -8.63 0.15
N GLY A 382 -36.48 -7.89 0.64
CA GLY A 382 -36.32 -6.47 0.39
C GLY A 382 -36.11 -6.12 -1.09
N GLU A 383 -35.36 -6.93 -1.85
CA GLU A 383 -35.17 -6.73 -3.29
C GLU A 383 -36.44 -7.03 -4.10
N PHE A 384 -37.17 -8.09 -3.76
CA PHE A 384 -38.44 -8.42 -4.41
C PHE A 384 -39.59 -7.49 -4.02
N GLU A 385 -39.59 -6.90 -2.82
CA GLU A 385 -40.54 -5.84 -2.47
C GLU A 385 -40.31 -4.55 -3.27
N ARG A 386 -39.04 -4.17 -3.49
CA ARG A 386 -38.72 -3.06 -4.40
C ARG A 386 -39.17 -3.37 -5.83
N LEU A 387 -39.00 -4.61 -6.26
CA LEU A 387 -39.49 -5.09 -7.56
C LEU A 387 -40.99 -4.89 -7.69
N LYS A 388 -41.74 -5.36 -6.69
CA LYS A 388 -43.19 -5.23 -6.62
C LYS A 388 -43.62 -3.77 -6.72
N VAL A 389 -43.03 -2.88 -5.93
CA VAL A 389 -43.32 -1.44 -6.00
C VAL A 389 -43.04 -0.89 -7.39
N ARG A 390 -41.91 -1.23 -8.03
CA ARG A 390 -41.59 -0.78 -9.39
C ARG A 390 -42.59 -1.30 -10.43
N VAL A 391 -42.96 -2.57 -10.33
CA VAL A 391 -43.94 -3.20 -11.22
C VAL A 391 -45.31 -2.55 -11.06
N VAL A 392 -45.80 -2.37 -9.83
CA VAL A 392 -47.10 -1.72 -9.54
C VAL A 392 -47.12 -0.29 -10.08
N VAL A 393 -46.06 0.50 -9.83
CA VAL A 393 -45.94 1.87 -10.37
C VAL A 393 -45.94 1.87 -11.90
N SER A 394 -45.25 0.91 -12.54
CA SER A 394 -45.21 0.80 -14.00
C SER A 394 -46.58 0.40 -14.59
N ALA A 395 -47.30 -0.49 -13.92
CA ALA A 395 -48.64 -0.91 -14.32
C ALA A 395 -49.65 0.25 -14.20
N GLU A 396 -49.59 1.02 -13.10
CA GLU A 396 -50.39 2.24 -12.93
C GLU A 396 -50.08 3.28 -14.02
N GLN A 397 -48.80 3.45 -14.39
CA GLN A 397 -48.42 4.37 -15.46
C GLN A 397 -48.98 3.91 -16.81
N MET A 398 -48.95 2.62 -17.12
CA MET A 398 -49.58 2.07 -18.33
C MET A 398 -51.09 2.29 -18.33
N GLN A 399 -51.78 2.01 -17.23
CA GLN A 399 -53.22 2.28 -17.11
C GLN A 399 -53.53 3.77 -17.30
N ARG A 400 -52.77 4.68 -16.68
CA ARG A 400 -52.92 6.13 -16.88
C ARG A 400 -52.66 6.54 -18.33
N MET A 401 -51.73 5.89 -19.04
CA MET A 401 -51.47 6.14 -20.46
C MET A 401 -52.60 5.64 -21.36
N GLU A 402 -53.17 4.49 -21.05
CA GLU A 402 -54.35 3.95 -21.75
C GLU A 402 -55.58 4.82 -21.51
N GLU A 403 -55.83 5.23 -20.27
CA GLU A 403 -56.89 6.18 -19.91
C GLU A 403 -56.69 7.53 -20.62
N ARG A 404 -55.46 8.09 -20.62
CA ARG A 404 -55.14 9.29 -21.40
C ARG A 404 -55.43 9.10 -22.88
N SER A 405 -55.04 7.95 -23.44
CA SER A 405 -55.29 7.62 -24.85
C SER A 405 -56.77 7.42 -25.15
N ARG A 406 -57.56 6.93 -24.20
CA ARG A 406 -59.01 6.81 -24.30
C ARG A 406 -59.69 8.19 -24.23
N VAL A 407 -59.34 9.01 -23.24
CA VAL A 407 -59.85 10.37 -23.06
C VAL A 407 -59.49 11.26 -24.26
N LEU A 408 -58.29 11.11 -24.83
CA LEU A 408 -57.91 11.84 -26.05
C LEU A 408 -58.76 11.44 -27.26
N ARG A 409 -59.07 10.14 -27.42
CA ARG A 409 -59.98 9.66 -28.47
C ARG A 409 -61.40 10.19 -28.27
N GLU A 410 -61.92 10.15 -27.05
CA GLU A 410 -63.26 10.67 -26.71
C GLU A 410 -63.33 12.20 -26.91
N ARG A 411 -62.27 12.94 -26.56
CA ARG A 411 -62.17 14.39 -26.77
C ARG A 411 -62.10 14.76 -28.25
N GLN A 412 -61.37 14.01 -29.07
CA GLN A 412 -61.33 14.22 -30.53
C GLN A 412 -62.71 14.01 -31.16
N GLN A 413 -63.45 12.98 -30.72
CA GLN A 413 -64.82 12.75 -31.18
C GLN A 413 -65.78 13.88 -30.77
N ALA A 414 -65.66 14.37 -29.53
CA ALA A 414 -66.47 15.50 -29.06
C ALA A 414 -66.19 16.81 -29.81
N LEU A 415 -64.92 17.08 -30.14
CA LEU A 415 -64.54 18.26 -30.94
C LEU A 415 -65.07 18.21 -32.37
N GLN A 416 -65.07 17.02 -33.00
CA GLN A 416 -65.66 16.84 -34.33
C GLN A 416 -67.17 17.14 -34.32
N LEU A 417 -67.90 16.62 -33.33
CA LEU A 417 -69.33 16.91 -33.16
C LEU A 417 -69.61 18.39 -32.88
N ALA A 418 -68.77 19.06 -32.08
CA ALA A 418 -68.92 20.48 -31.79
C ALA A 418 -68.73 21.35 -33.05
N HIS A 419 -67.72 21.06 -33.87
CA HIS A 419 -67.50 21.77 -35.13
C HIS A 419 -68.62 21.54 -36.15
N GLU A 420 -69.19 20.35 -36.23
CA GLU A 420 -70.36 20.09 -37.06
C GLU A 420 -71.60 20.90 -36.62
N MET A 421 -71.79 21.08 -35.31
CA MET A 421 -72.90 21.86 -34.76
C MET A 421 -72.71 23.37 -34.99
N GLU A 422 -71.50 23.90 -34.82
CA GLU A 422 -71.18 25.32 -35.10
C GLU A 422 -71.35 25.65 -36.59
N ALA A 423 -70.90 24.77 -37.49
CA ALA A 423 -71.06 24.95 -38.93
C ALA A 423 -72.54 25.01 -39.34
N ARG A 424 -73.41 24.20 -38.71
CA ARG A 424 -74.86 24.24 -38.94
C ARG A 424 -75.50 25.54 -38.45
N GLN A 425 -75.06 26.06 -37.30
CA GLN A 425 -75.60 27.33 -36.77
C GLN A 425 -75.18 28.54 -37.61
N GLN A 426 -73.93 28.61 -38.06
CA GLN A 426 -73.47 29.71 -38.93
C GLN A 426 -74.15 29.69 -40.30
N ALA A 427 -74.38 28.52 -40.88
CA ALA A 427 -75.13 28.39 -42.13
C ALA A 427 -76.59 28.85 -42.01
N ALA A 428 -77.24 28.59 -40.88
CA ALA A 428 -78.61 29.04 -40.62
C ALA A 428 -78.70 30.57 -40.50
N LEU A 429 -77.77 31.21 -39.78
CA LEU A 429 -77.73 32.66 -39.61
C LEU A 429 -77.49 33.42 -40.93
N LEU A 430 -76.56 32.94 -41.76
CA LEU A 430 -76.27 33.56 -43.07
C LEU A 430 -77.47 33.47 -44.03
N LYS A 431 -78.25 32.39 -43.97
CA LYS A 431 -79.45 32.25 -44.79
C LYS A 431 -80.52 33.26 -44.39
N GLN A 432 -80.70 33.48 -43.08
CA GLN A 432 -81.70 34.41 -42.56
C GLN A 432 -81.37 35.88 -42.90
N GLN A 433 -80.09 36.27 -42.89
CA GLN A 433 -79.67 37.62 -43.29
C GLN A 433 -79.92 37.90 -44.78
N ARG A 434 -79.58 36.95 -45.66
CA ARG A 434 -79.80 37.12 -47.11
C ARG A 434 -81.28 37.26 -47.49
N GLU A 435 -82.17 36.56 -46.79
CA GLU A 435 -83.61 36.68 -47.02
C GLU A 435 -84.17 38.04 -46.57
N GLN A 436 -83.62 38.65 -45.51
CA GLN A 436 -84.01 39.99 -45.07
C GLN A 436 -83.52 41.08 -46.03
N GLU A 437 -82.29 41.00 -46.51
CA GLU A 437 -81.74 41.96 -47.48
C GLU A 437 -82.50 41.92 -48.83
N ALA A 438 -82.88 40.74 -49.31
CA ALA A 438 -83.65 40.60 -50.54
C ALA A 438 -85.05 41.23 -50.44
N LYS A 439 -85.70 41.11 -49.28
CA LYS A 439 -87.00 41.74 -49.03
C LYS A 439 -86.90 43.27 -48.96
N ALA A 440 -85.83 43.79 -48.36
CA ALA A 440 -85.62 45.24 -48.27
C ALA A 440 -85.42 45.91 -49.65
N ARG A 441 -84.59 45.32 -50.52
CA ARG A 441 -84.37 45.86 -51.88
C ARG A 441 -85.65 45.91 -52.71
N LYS A 442 -86.50 44.89 -52.60
CA LYS A 442 -87.77 44.81 -53.33
C LYS A 442 -88.79 45.86 -52.85
N ALA A 443 -88.77 46.22 -51.57
CA ALA A 443 -89.61 47.29 -51.03
C ALA A 443 -89.16 48.68 -51.54
N ASP A 444 -87.84 48.94 -51.59
CA ASP A 444 -87.29 50.20 -52.10
C ASP A 444 -87.63 50.41 -53.60
N GLU A 445 -87.57 49.36 -54.42
CA GLU A 445 -87.96 49.41 -55.83
C GLU A 445 -89.45 49.77 -56.02
N LEU A 446 -90.33 49.28 -55.16
CA LEU A 446 -91.76 49.58 -55.21
C LEU A 446 -92.06 51.02 -54.82
N LEU A 447 -91.35 51.56 -53.82
CA LEU A 447 -91.45 52.97 -53.43
C LEU A 447 -90.96 53.91 -54.55
N ALA A 448 -89.85 53.60 -55.20
CA ALA A 448 -89.34 54.38 -56.32
C ALA A 448 -90.34 54.43 -57.49
N LYS A 449 -90.97 53.29 -57.80
CA LYS A 449 -92.05 53.25 -58.81
C LYS A 449 -93.23 54.11 -58.37
N ALA A 450 -93.70 53.98 -57.13
CA ALA A 450 -94.85 54.76 -56.64
C ALA A 450 -94.67 56.28 -56.85
N ASN A 451 -93.49 56.82 -56.54
CA ASN A 451 -93.19 58.23 -56.76
C ASN A 451 -93.26 58.62 -58.24
N GLN A 452 -92.77 57.76 -59.14
CA GLN A 452 -92.86 57.98 -60.58
C GLN A 452 -94.31 58.00 -61.10
N TRP A 453 -95.21 57.21 -60.50
CA TRP A 453 -96.64 57.23 -60.83
C TRP A 453 -97.32 58.51 -60.30
N ALA A 454 -96.91 59.01 -59.14
CA ALA A 454 -97.41 60.27 -58.59
C ALA A 454 -97.02 61.48 -59.44
N GLU A 455 -95.80 61.53 -59.98
CA GLU A 455 -95.36 62.59 -60.91
C GLU A 455 -96.21 62.63 -62.19
N ARG A 456 -96.73 61.48 -62.63
CA ARG A 456 -97.62 61.37 -63.80
C ARG A 456 -99.09 61.63 -63.46
N GLN A 457 -99.36 62.19 -62.29
CA GLN A 457 -100.71 62.50 -61.78
C GLN A 457 -101.64 61.26 -61.64
N ARG A 458 -101.06 60.05 -61.57
CA ARG A 458 -101.80 58.79 -61.36
C ARG A 458 -101.73 58.37 -59.89
N TYR A 459 -102.36 59.16 -59.03
CA TYR A 459 -102.21 59.05 -57.59
C TYR A 459 -102.79 57.75 -56.98
N ASP A 460 -103.87 57.20 -57.53
CA ASP A 460 -104.48 55.97 -57.01
C ASP A 460 -103.61 54.71 -57.25
N GLU A 461 -102.89 54.67 -58.37
CA GLU A 461 -101.96 53.58 -58.71
C GLU A 461 -100.68 53.68 -57.87
N ALA A 462 -100.22 54.90 -57.61
CA ALA A 462 -99.08 55.17 -56.74
C ALA A 462 -99.33 54.71 -55.30
N LEU A 463 -100.53 54.97 -54.74
CA LEU A 463 -100.88 54.55 -53.38
C LEU A 463 -100.97 53.02 -53.21
N ARG A 464 -101.36 52.27 -54.26
CA ARG A 464 -101.36 50.79 -54.23
C ARG A 464 -99.94 50.22 -54.16
N LEU A 465 -98.98 50.83 -54.86
CA LEU A 465 -97.58 50.38 -54.84
C LEU A 465 -96.92 50.63 -53.48
N ILE A 466 -97.28 51.73 -52.80
CA ILE A 466 -96.83 52.01 -51.43
C ILE A 466 -97.36 50.96 -50.44
N ALA A 467 -98.63 50.55 -50.57
CA ALA A 467 -99.19 49.50 -49.72
C ALA A 467 -98.46 48.15 -49.89
N GLN A 468 -98.10 47.78 -51.13
CA GLN A 468 -97.32 46.56 -51.39
C GLN A 468 -95.89 46.63 -50.86
N ALA A 469 -95.25 47.81 -50.87
CA ALA A 469 -93.94 48.01 -50.26
C ALA A 469 -93.97 47.81 -48.73
N GLN A 470 -95.06 48.24 -48.08
CA GLN A 470 -95.25 48.12 -46.64
C GLN A 470 -95.37 46.67 -46.16
N GLU A 471 -96.08 45.83 -46.91
CA GLU A 471 -96.27 44.40 -46.58
C GLU A 471 -94.97 43.59 -46.71
N LEU A 472 -94.07 43.99 -47.61
CA LEU A 472 -92.83 43.26 -47.87
C LEU A 472 -91.70 43.58 -46.88
N ASN A 473 -91.68 44.79 -46.32
CA ASN A 473 -90.63 45.21 -45.39
C ASN A 473 -91.16 46.12 -44.25
N PRO A 474 -91.75 45.53 -43.18
CA PRO A 474 -92.30 46.29 -42.07
C PRO A 474 -91.33 47.22 -41.31
N PRO A 475 -90.01 47.00 -41.20
CA PRO A 475 -89.13 47.96 -40.51
C PRO A 475 -88.91 49.30 -41.24
N GLN A 476 -89.40 49.49 -42.48
CA GLN A 476 -89.32 50.76 -43.22
C GLN A 476 -90.59 51.63 -43.11
N VAL A 477 -91.46 51.39 -42.12
CA VAL A 477 -92.74 52.12 -41.93
C VAL A 477 -92.58 53.63 -42.07
N SER A 478 -91.56 54.24 -41.47
CA SER A 478 -91.38 55.70 -41.51
C SER A 478 -91.21 56.26 -42.93
N ARG A 479 -90.48 55.57 -43.82
CA ARG A 479 -90.27 56.03 -45.20
C ARG A 479 -91.52 55.84 -46.06
N VAL A 480 -92.21 54.71 -45.86
CA VAL A 480 -93.48 54.40 -46.53
C VAL A 480 -94.56 55.43 -46.17
N THR A 481 -94.66 55.80 -44.89
CA THR A 481 -95.65 56.79 -44.42
C THR A 481 -95.41 58.18 -45.02
N ILE A 482 -94.16 58.65 -45.06
CA ILE A 482 -93.81 59.94 -45.66
C ILE A 482 -94.17 59.99 -47.14
N ALA A 483 -93.82 58.94 -47.90
CA ALA A 483 -94.16 58.86 -49.33
C ALA A 483 -95.68 58.84 -49.54
N ARG A 484 -96.43 58.15 -48.67
CA ARG A 484 -97.90 58.11 -48.72
C ARG A 484 -98.52 59.49 -48.51
N GLU A 485 -98.09 60.21 -47.47
CA GLU A 485 -98.59 61.55 -47.15
C GLU A 485 -98.30 62.57 -48.27
N GLN A 486 -97.11 62.49 -48.87
CA GLN A 486 -96.74 63.34 -50.02
C GLN A 486 -97.64 63.12 -51.23
N ILE A 487 -97.98 61.85 -51.54
CA ILE A 487 -98.82 61.51 -52.68
C ILE A 487 -100.29 61.87 -52.42
N VAL A 488 -100.78 61.67 -51.19
CA VAL A 488 -102.14 62.09 -50.80
C VAL A 488 -102.29 63.60 -50.87
N SER A 489 -101.36 64.35 -50.29
CA SER A 489 -101.41 65.82 -50.33
C SER A 489 -101.26 66.39 -51.74
N ALA A 490 -100.48 65.74 -52.62
CA ALA A 490 -100.40 66.12 -54.03
C ALA A 490 -101.73 65.88 -54.77
N LYS A 491 -102.40 64.75 -54.49
CA LYS A 491 -103.73 64.45 -55.05
C LYS A 491 -104.76 65.48 -54.61
N GLU A 492 -104.80 65.80 -53.32
CA GLU A 492 -105.75 66.78 -52.76
C GLU A 492 -105.56 68.16 -53.39
N ARG A 493 -104.32 68.62 -53.60
CA ARG A 493 -104.05 69.88 -54.30
C ARG A 493 -104.53 69.87 -55.74
N ALA A 494 -104.29 68.78 -56.48
CA ALA A 494 -104.75 68.64 -57.85
C ALA A 494 -106.28 68.65 -57.94
N ASP A 495 -106.97 67.93 -57.04
CA ASP A 495 -108.42 67.90 -56.97
C ASP A 495 -109.01 69.26 -56.58
N HIS A 496 -108.37 70.00 -55.67
CA HIS A 496 -108.77 71.37 -55.33
C HIS A 496 -108.64 72.32 -56.53
N GLN A 497 -107.56 72.22 -57.28
CA GLN A 497 -107.30 73.12 -58.41
C GLN A 497 -108.29 72.89 -59.58
N VAL A 498 -108.62 71.64 -59.88
CA VAL A 498 -109.66 71.31 -60.87
C VAL A 498 -111.02 71.90 -60.47
N ARG A 499 -111.34 71.90 -59.18
CA ARG A 499 -112.61 72.44 -58.68
C ARG A 499 -112.65 73.97 -58.68
N THR A 500 -111.55 74.65 -58.38
CA THR A 500 -111.47 76.12 -58.50
C THR A 500 -111.58 76.59 -59.94
N ASP A 501 -110.94 75.89 -60.89
CA ASP A 501 -111.02 76.23 -62.31
C ASP A 501 -112.47 76.08 -62.84
N GLN A 502 -113.20 75.07 -62.37
CA GLN A 502 -114.62 74.88 -62.70
C GLN A 502 -115.52 75.99 -62.12
N LEU A 503 -115.23 76.43 -60.89
CA LEU A 503 -115.91 77.55 -60.24
C LEU A 503 -115.73 78.86 -61.03
N GLU A 504 -114.50 79.17 -61.42
CA GLU A 504 -114.21 80.38 -62.19
C GLU A 504 -114.93 80.38 -63.54
N GLN A 505 -114.96 79.23 -64.22
CA GLN A 505 -115.72 79.08 -65.48
C GLN A 505 -117.23 79.28 -65.28
N LEU A 506 -117.79 78.74 -64.20
CA LEU A 506 -119.21 78.92 -63.86
C LEU A 506 -119.53 80.39 -63.51
N PHE A 507 -118.65 81.07 -62.77
CA PHE A 507 -118.81 82.48 -62.43
C PHE A 507 -118.70 83.39 -63.66
N ALA A 508 -117.72 83.16 -64.53
CA ALA A 508 -117.58 83.89 -65.78
C ALA A 508 -118.84 83.74 -66.67
N LYS A 509 -119.40 82.53 -66.71
CA LYS A 509 -120.65 82.26 -67.44
C LYS A 509 -121.86 82.96 -66.81
N ALA A 510 -121.97 82.95 -65.48
CA ALA A 510 -123.03 83.67 -64.75
C ALA A 510 -122.97 85.19 -65.00
N MET A 511 -121.77 85.78 -64.97
CA MET A 511 -121.54 87.19 -65.28
C MET A 511 -121.90 87.57 -66.71
N GLN A 512 -121.59 86.70 -67.67
CA GLN A 512 -121.92 86.94 -69.08
C GLN A 512 -123.44 86.97 -69.31
N VAL A 513 -124.18 86.05 -68.67
CA VAL A 513 -125.65 85.99 -68.77
C VAL A 513 -126.28 87.20 -68.06
N PHE A 514 -125.72 87.64 -66.93
CA PHE A 514 -126.15 88.85 -66.22
C PHE A 514 -126.06 90.09 -67.10
N GLN A 515 -124.93 90.30 -67.78
CA GLN A 515 -124.72 91.46 -68.67
C GLN A 515 -125.69 91.50 -69.87
N GLN A 516 -126.27 90.36 -70.25
CA GLN A 516 -127.27 90.28 -71.32
C GLN A 516 -128.69 90.63 -70.86
N GLY A 517 -128.90 90.95 -69.58
CA GLY A 517 -130.18 91.36 -69.01
C GLY A 517 -131.13 90.21 -68.66
N LYS A 518 -130.65 88.96 -68.66
CA LYS A 518 -131.42 87.76 -68.31
C LYS A 518 -131.27 87.41 -66.83
N TYR A 519 -132.01 88.11 -65.99
CA TYR A 519 -131.77 88.07 -64.54
C TYR A 519 -132.16 86.75 -63.85
N GLU A 520 -133.26 86.07 -64.22
CA GLU A 520 -133.62 84.79 -63.58
C GLU A 520 -132.59 83.67 -63.86
N GLU A 521 -132.11 83.53 -65.10
CA GLU A 521 -131.05 82.56 -65.45
C GLU A 521 -129.72 82.90 -64.78
N SER A 522 -129.39 84.19 -64.65
CA SER A 522 -128.19 84.64 -63.96
C SER A 522 -128.24 84.35 -62.46
N ILE A 523 -129.39 84.56 -61.80
CA ILE A 523 -129.56 84.25 -60.37
C ILE A 523 -129.38 82.75 -60.14
N GLY A 524 -129.99 81.88 -60.96
CA GLY A 524 -129.80 80.43 -60.83
C GLY A 524 -128.34 79.98 -61.02
N LEU A 525 -127.58 80.63 -61.90
CA LEU A 525 -126.15 80.35 -62.08
C LEU A 525 -125.29 80.89 -60.93
N PHE A 526 -125.61 82.06 -60.38
CA PHE A 526 -124.92 82.58 -59.20
C PHE A 526 -125.21 81.76 -57.94
N GLU A 527 -126.43 81.26 -57.76
CA GLU A 527 -126.74 80.32 -56.69
C GLU A 527 -125.93 79.02 -56.81
N GLN A 528 -125.68 78.53 -58.04
CA GLN A 528 -124.79 77.38 -58.26
C GLN A 528 -123.33 77.69 -57.96
N VAL A 529 -122.84 78.88 -58.29
CA VAL A 529 -121.49 79.32 -57.91
C VAL A 529 -121.38 79.39 -56.39
N ILE A 530 -122.32 80.04 -55.71
CA ILE A 530 -122.32 80.17 -54.25
C ILE A 530 -122.38 78.79 -53.57
N ALA A 531 -123.20 77.86 -54.09
CA ALA A 531 -123.27 76.50 -53.58
C ALA A 531 -121.98 75.71 -53.79
N GLN A 532 -121.29 75.89 -54.93
CA GLN A 532 -120.00 75.25 -55.18
C GLN A 532 -118.85 75.91 -54.42
N GLU A 533 -118.87 77.23 -54.22
CA GLU A 533 -117.90 77.99 -53.44
C GLU A 533 -117.99 77.64 -51.96
N ALA A 534 -119.21 77.53 -51.41
CA ALA A 534 -119.46 77.03 -50.06
C ALA A 534 -119.03 75.56 -49.86
N ALA A 535 -118.97 74.76 -50.93
CA ALA A 535 -118.45 73.39 -50.89
C ALA A 535 -116.91 73.31 -51.07
N LEU A 536 -116.27 74.38 -51.54
CA LEU A 536 -114.83 74.48 -51.80
C LEU A 536 -114.04 75.10 -50.64
N ASP A 537 -114.71 75.86 -49.77
CA ASP A 537 -114.15 76.30 -48.49
C ASP A 537 -115.16 76.08 -47.33
N PRO A 538 -115.21 74.88 -46.72
CA PRO A 538 -116.04 74.64 -45.54
C PRO A 538 -115.54 75.37 -44.26
N SER A 539 -114.52 76.23 -44.38
CA SER A 539 -113.85 76.89 -43.25
C SER A 539 -114.47 78.23 -42.85
N SER A 540 -115.30 78.84 -43.70
CA SER A 540 -115.78 80.22 -43.55
C SER A 540 -117.26 80.35 -43.13
N VAL A 541 -117.95 79.23 -42.86
CA VAL A 541 -119.27 79.16 -42.19
C VAL A 541 -119.16 78.38 -40.89
N ARG A 542 -118.55 79.00 -39.86
CA ARG A 542 -118.72 78.62 -38.44
C ARG A 542 -118.25 79.77 -37.53
N LEU A 543 -118.99 80.88 -37.57
CA LEU A 543 -119.12 81.81 -36.46
C LEU A 543 -120.63 82.03 -36.25
N VAL A 544 -121.04 81.92 -34.99
CA VAL A 544 -122.40 82.09 -34.43
C VAL A 544 -123.29 80.82 -34.39
N ASP A 545 -123.06 80.00 -33.35
CA ASP A 545 -124.07 79.58 -32.35
C ASP A 545 -123.31 78.81 -31.23
N SER A 546 -123.13 79.37 -30.04
CA SER A 546 -124.10 79.56 -28.95
C SER A 546 -124.41 78.28 -28.14
N THR A 547 -123.90 78.28 -26.91
CA THR A 547 -124.48 77.76 -25.64
C THR A 547 -124.49 76.27 -25.26
N ASN A 548 -123.72 76.01 -24.19
CA ASN A 548 -123.93 75.20 -22.97
C ASN A 548 -123.94 73.65 -23.00
N PRO A 549 -123.48 72.98 -21.92
CA PRO A 549 -122.60 73.38 -20.80
C PRO A 549 -121.13 72.96 -20.95
#